data_AF-A0A7S1P4F7-F1
#
_entry.id   AF-A0A7S1P4F7-F1
#
_cell.length_a   1.000
_cell.length_b   1.000
_cell.length_c   1.000
_cell.angle_alpha   90.00
_cell.angle_beta   90.00
_cell.angle_gamma   90.00
#
_symmetry.space_group_name_H-M   'P 1'
#
loop_
_entity.id
_entity.type
_entity.pdbx_description
1 polymer ?
#
loop_
_entity_poly.entity_id
_entity_poly.type
_entity_poly.pdbx_seq_one_letter_code
_entity_poly.pdbx_strand_id
1 'polypeptide(L)'
;RAAEKGHLDVVKKLIEWGGKAEVYRRDSCGDFPIRVAARSGDLATFNYLIDLGGIQQIDECSFHLFNDAAMGGNVDILKTIRTRRGPGVVKAKGRFLLSALHYAASEGHAAAVAQLLEWGCADEIDKPDCRSLTPFHLGAFCGRLDVLKVLYSKFGERLLEQRDEAGQFAIHLAAGEFNDNADVVTQLIEWGGIKELEKKRHDGLTLFGVAALCGRADALRAMHAKGGQALLSQKEEDSGNFPIHAAAGGSSGDA
;
A
#
# COMPACT_ATOMS: atom_id res chain seq x y z
N ARG A 1 18.29 15.23 -6.69
CA ARG A 1 17.51 16.45 -6.97
C ARG A 1 17.25 16.72 -8.46
N ALA A 2 18.22 16.82 -9.37
CA ALA A 2 17.90 17.03 -10.80
C ALA A 2 17.08 15.87 -11.42
N ALA A 3 17.51 14.62 -11.19
CA ALA A 3 16.79 13.42 -11.63
C ALA A 3 15.43 13.23 -10.93
N GLU A 4 15.34 13.64 -9.66
CA GLU A 4 14.09 13.63 -8.89
C GLU A 4 13.06 14.61 -9.46
N LYS A 5 13.51 15.77 -9.95
CA LYS A 5 12.66 16.86 -10.45
C LYS A 5 12.39 16.82 -11.95
N GLY A 6 12.82 15.79 -12.68
CA GLY A 6 12.53 15.74 -14.12
C GLY A 6 13.53 16.48 -15.01
N HIS A 7 14.64 16.99 -14.47
CA HIS A 7 15.50 17.96 -15.18
C HIS A 7 16.55 17.27 -16.05
N LEU A 8 16.11 16.57 -17.10
CA LEU A 8 16.98 15.80 -17.99
C LEU A 8 18.14 16.62 -18.57
N ASP A 9 17.90 17.87 -18.99
CA ASP A 9 18.96 18.71 -19.58
C ASP A 9 20.06 19.03 -18.57
N VAL A 10 19.68 19.25 -17.30
CA VAL A 10 20.65 19.45 -16.21
C VAL A 10 21.41 18.16 -15.96
N VAL A 11 20.73 17.00 -15.95
CA VAL A 11 21.39 15.69 -15.81
C VAL A 11 22.40 15.48 -16.93
N LYS A 12 22.02 15.69 -18.19
CA LYS A 12 22.92 15.60 -19.35
C LYS A 12 24.13 16.52 -19.18
N LYS A 13 23.91 17.78 -18.81
CA LYS A 13 25.00 18.74 -18.61
C LYS A 13 25.97 18.33 -17.50
N LEU A 14 25.46 17.82 -16.39
CA LEU A 14 26.29 17.31 -15.29
C LEU A 14 27.14 16.11 -15.71
N ILE A 15 26.59 15.22 -16.55
CA ILE A 15 27.35 14.10 -17.12
C ILE A 15 28.42 14.59 -18.10
N GLU A 16 28.08 15.54 -18.98
CA GLU A 16 29.05 16.18 -19.90
C GLU A 16 30.22 16.84 -19.15
N TRP A 17 29.97 17.45 -18.01
CA TRP A 17 31.00 18.08 -17.16
C TRP A 17 31.83 17.10 -16.33
N GLY A 18 31.72 15.78 -16.59
CA GLY A 18 32.52 14.76 -15.94
C GLY A 18 31.81 13.98 -14.84
N GLY A 19 30.52 14.23 -14.60
CA GLY A 19 29.71 13.53 -13.59
C GLY A 19 29.40 12.05 -13.89
N LYS A 20 29.98 11.45 -14.94
CA LYS A 20 29.68 10.07 -15.34
C LYS A 20 30.01 9.04 -14.24
N ALA A 21 31.06 9.26 -13.45
CA ALA A 21 31.38 8.40 -12.32
C ALA A 21 30.33 8.47 -11.18
N GLU A 22 29.64 9.60 -11.05
CA GLU A 22 28.62 9.84 -10.03
C GLU A 22 27.31 9.10 -10.29
N VAL A 23 27.04 8.71 -11.54
CA VAL A 23 25.88 7.87 -11.91
C VAL A 23 25.86 6.57 -11.11
N TYR A 24 27.03 6.13 -10.67
CA TYR A 24 27.25 4.88 -9.96
C TYR A 24 27.47 5.07 -8.45
N ARG A 25 27.33 6.30 -7.94
CA ARG A 25 27.45 6.58 -6.50
C ARG A 25 26.09 6.65 -5.85
N ARG A 26 26.04 6.11 -4.63
CA ARG A 26 24.87 6.20 -3.76
C ARG A 26 24.82 7.56 -3.10
N ASP A 27 23.61 8.10 -2.95
CA ASP A 27 23.38 9.27 -2.11
C ASP A 27 23.44 8.92 -0.61
N SER A 28 23.15 9.90 0.24
CA SER A 28 23.11 9.73 1.70
C SER A 28 22.04 8.74 2.19
N CYS A 29 21.04 8.43 1.35
CA CYS A 29 19.99 7.45 1.62
C CYS A 29 20.34 6.07 1.06
N GLY A 30 21.51 5.91 0.43
CA GLY A 30 21.94 4.68 -0.20
C GLY A 30 21.35 4.44 -1.59
N ASP A 31 20.67 5.43 -2.19
CA ASP A 31 19.99 5.31 -3.48
C ASP A 31 20.91 5.73 -4.63
N PHE A 32 20.86 4.96 -5.73
CA PHE A 32 21.44 5.35 -7.02
C PHE A 32 20.55 6.38 -7.72
N PRO A 33 21.09 7.28 -8.56
CA PRO A 33 20.32 8.23 -9.35
C PRO A 33 19.17 7.60 -10.16
N ILE A 34 19.38 6.39 -10.69
CA ILE A 34 18.37 5.65 -11.46
C ILE A 34 17.16 5.22 -10.62
N ARG A 35 17.35 4.90 -9.33
CA ARG A 35 16.25 4.57 -8.39
C ARG A 35 15.40 5.78 -8.10
N VAL A 36 16.04 6.94 -7.94
CA VAL A 36 15.35 8.22 -7.75
C VAL A 36 14.50 8.56 -8.97
N ALA A 37 15.03 8.42 -10.18
CA ALA A 37 14.27 8.61 -11.42
C ALA A 37 13.10 7.61 -11.57
N ALA A 38 13.32 6.34 -11.16
CA ALA A 38 12.27 5.32 -11.20
C ALA A 38 11.10 5.62 -10.26
N ARG A 39 11.39 6.13 -9.06
CA ARG A 39 10.40 6.51 -8.05
C ARG A 39 9.69 7.81 -8.41
N SER A 40 10.40 8.79 -8.99
CA SER A 40 9.82 10.09 -9.37
C SER A 40 9.00 10.05 -10.66
N GLY A 41 9.17 9.02 -11.49
CA GLY A 41 8.44 8.88 -12.75
C GLY A 41 9.06 9.62 -13.93
N ASP A 42 10.26 10.14 -13.79
CA ASP A 42 10.99 10.76 -14.91
C ASP A 42 11.52 9.70 -15.86
N LEU A 43 10.66 9.25 -16.78
CA LEU A 43 10.97 8.25 -17.80
C LEU A 43 12.13 8.69 -18.70
N ALA A 44 12.28 9.98 -18.97
CA ALA A 44 13.30 10.49 -19.89
C ALA A 44 14.69 10.42 -19.25
N THR A 45 14.83 10.87 -18.00
CA THR A 45 16.06 10.66 -17.22
C THR A 45 16.30 9.19 -16.94
N PHE A 46 15.26 8.42 -16.63
CA PHE A 46 15.38 6.99 -16.41
C PHE A 46 15.99 6.26 -17.62
N ASN A 47 15.48 6.52 -18.83
CA ASN A 47 16.00 5.95 -20.07
C ASN A 47 17.43 6.42 -20.36
N TYR A 48 17.71 7.71 -20.16
CA TYR A 48 19.06 8.23 -20.35
C TYR A 48 20.08 7.55 -19.41
N LEU A 49 19.71 7.34 -18.14
CA LEU A 49 20.56 6.63 -17.18
C LEU A 49 20.73 5.15 -17.54
N ILE A 50 19.71 4.49 -18.09
CA ILE A 50 19.82 3.14 -18.65
C ILE A 50 20.86 3.08 -19.77
N ASP A 51 20.78 4.00 -20.73
CA ASP A 51 21.65 4.03 -21.91
C ASP A 51 23.12 4.28 -21.56
N LEU A 52 23.39 4.95 -20.43
CA LEU A 52 24.74 5.16 -19.90
C LEU A 52 25.37 3.90 -19.27
N GLY A 53 24.64 2.79 -19.18
CA GLY A 53 25.08 1.56 -18.49
C GLY A 53 24.40 1.34 -17.14
N GLY A 54 23.35 2.12 -16.83
CA GLY A 54 22.57 2.05 -15.59
C GLY A 54 21.96 0.68 -15.30
N ILE A 55 21.78 -0.13 -16.36
CA ILE A 55 21.26 -1.49 -16.22
C ILE A 55 22.17 -2.33 -15.32
N GLN A 56 23.50 -2.34 -15.46
CA GLN A 56 24.33 -3.26 -14.66
C GLN A 56 24.31 -2.96 -13.14
N GLN A 57 24.07 -1.72 -12.71
CA GLN A 57 23.89 -1.40 -11.27
C GLN A 57 22.54 -1.84 -10.70
N ILE A 58 21.61 -2.26 -11.57
CA ILE A 58 20.40 -2.94 -11.11
C ILE A 58 20.82 -4.23 -10.42
N ASP A 59 21.87 -4.96 -10.81
CA ASP A 59 22.12 -6.30 -10.26
C ASP A 59 22.58 -6.34 -8.79
N GLU A 60 23.19 -5.26 -8.26
CA GLU A 60 23.51 -5.13 -6.82
C GLU A 60 22.30 -4.67 -5.96
N CYS A 61 21.21 -4.20 -6.57
CA CYS A 61 20.02 -3.67 -5.89
C CYS A 61 18.69 -4.13 -6.53
N SER A 62 18.72 -5.20 -7.34
CA SER A 62 17.78 -5.50 -8.44
C SER A 62 16.35 -5.65 -7.99
N PHE A 63 16.19 -6.12 -6.76
CA PHE A 63 14.90 -6.32 -6.13
C PHE A 63 14.16 -5.03 -5.79
N HIS A 64 14.79 -3.86 -5.87
CA HIS A 64 14.08 -2.61 -5.59
C HIS A 64 13.88 -1.62 -6.73
N LEU A 65 14.52 -1.71 -7.89
CA LEU A 65 14.22 -0.73 -8.95
C LEU A 65 12.77 -0.88 -9.49
N PHE A 66 12.34 -2.13 -9.69
CA PHE A 66 10.96 -2.42 -10.12
C PHE A 66 9.96 -2.05 -9.01
N ASN A 67 10.30 -2.32 -7.75
CA ASN A 67 9.46 -1.96 -6.61
C ASN A 67 9.43 -0.45 -6.35
N ASP A 68 10.53 0.29 -6.58
CA ASP A 68 10.58 1.76 -6.51
C ASP A 68 9.67 2.39 -7.56
N ALA A 69 9.67 1.84 -8.79
CA ALA A 69 8.75 2.27 -9.84
C ALA A 69 7.29 1.95 -9.49
N ALA A 70 7.02 0.81 -8.85
CA ALA A 70 5.68 0.46 -8.37
C ALA A 70 5.22 1.35 -7.22
N MET A 71 6.13 1.68 -6.30
CA MET A 71 5.90 2.60 -5.19
C MET A 71 5.62 4.03 -5.69
N GLY A 72 6.24 4.46 -6.80
CA GLY A 72 5.90 5.73 -7.45
C GLY A 72 4.72 5.65 -8.43
N GLY A 73 4.15 4.46 -8.67
CA GLY A 73 3.04 4.28 -9.62
C GLY A 73 3.43 4.42 -11.09
N ASN A 74 4.72 4.37 -11.41
CA ASN A 74 5.27 4.75 -12.71
C ASN A 74 5.19 3.61 -13.72
N VAL A 75 4.00 3.42 -14.29
CA VAL A 75 3.66 2.31 -15.22
C VAL A 75 4.61 2.23 -16.42
N ASP A 76 5.02 3.35 -17.02
CA ASP A 76 5.90 3.32 -18.19
C ASP A 76 7.34 2.94 -17.83
N ILE A 77 7.80 3.32 -16.63
CA ILE A 77 9.08 2.86 -16.09
C ILE A 77 9.00 1.36 -15.77
N LEU A 78 7.90 0.89 -15.17
CA LEU A 78 7.66 -0.55 -14.94
C LEU A 78 7.72 -1.34 -16.25
N LYS A 79 7.08 -0.85 -17.32
CA LYS A 79 7.13 -1.44 -18.67
C LYS A 79 8.56 -1.49 -19.21
N THR A 80 9.30 -0.40 -19.06
CA THR A 80 10.69 -0.28 -19.49
C THR A 80 11.57 -1.31 -18.77
N ILE A 81 11.47 -1.39 -17.43
CA ILE A 81 12.23 -2.34 -16.63
C ILE A 81 11.90 -3.78 -17.04
N ARG A 82 10.61 -4.13 -17.16
CA ARG A 82 10.15 -5.46 -17.58
C ARG A 82 10.67 -5.84 -18.97
N THR A 83 10.68 -4.90 -19.91
CA THR A 83 11.20 -5.13 -21.28
C THR A 83 12.70 -5.43 -21.26
N ARG A 84 13.47 -4.74 -20.40
CA ARG A 84 14.92 -4.89 -20.32
C ARG A 84 15.37 -6.10 -19.49
N ARG A 85 14.63 -6.45 -18.43
CA ARG A 85 14.99 -7.49 -17.43
C ARG A 85 14.24 -8.81 -17.65
N GLY A 86 13.23 -8.81 -18.51
CA GLY A 86 12.34 -9.95 -18.72
C GLY A 86 11.17 -9.98 -17.73
N PRO A 87 10.18 -10.84 -18.00
CA PRO A 87 8.92 -10.88 -17.27
C PRO A 87 9.06 -11.32 -15.80
N GLY A 88 10.11 -12.05 -15.44
CA GLY A 88 10.31 -12.55 -14.07
C GLY A 88 10.53 -11.45 -13.02
N VAL A 89 10.89 -10.23 -13.44
CA VAL A 89 11.15 -9.10 -12.53
C VAL A 89 9.94 -8.75 -11.66
N VAL A 90 8.73 -9.07 -12.11
CA VAL A 90 7.48 -8.73 -11.41
C VAL A 90 7.29 -9.48 -10.09
N LYS A 91 7.98 -10.62 -9.91
CA LYS A 91 7.93 -11.45 -8.69
C LYS A 91 9.03 -11.10 -7.69
N ALA A 92 9.82 -10.06 -7.95
CA ALA A 92 10.88 -9.63 -7.04
C ALA A 92 10.30 -9.11 -5.72
N LYS A 93 10.81 -9.62 -4.59
CA LYS A 93 10.48 -9.12 -3.26
C LYS A 93 11.49 -8.07 -2.80
N GLY A 94 10.98 -6.92 -2.38
CA GLY A 94 11.74 -5.84 -1.75
C GLY A 94 12.02 -6.11 -0.28
N ARG A 95 12.30 -5.03 0.45
CA ARG A 95 12.47 -5.09 1.92
C ARG A 95 11.15 -5.53 2.57
N PHE A 96 11.23 -6.15 3.74
CA PHE A 96 10.04 -6.56 4.50
C PHE A 96 9.10 -7.52 3.75
N LEU A 97 9.63 -8.26 2.77
CA LEU A 97 8.88 -9.18 1.90
C LEU A 97 7.83 -8.51 0.99
N LEU A 98 7.84 -7.18 0.87
CA LEU A 98 6.92 -6.42 0.04
C LEU A 98 7.19 -6.67 -1.45
N SER A 99 6.18 -7.11 -2.19
CA SER A 99 6.22 -7.17 -3.65
C SER A 99 5.80 -5.83 -4.28
N ALA A 100 6.00 -5.69 -5.60
CA ALA A 100 5.53 -4.51 -6.34
C ALA A 100 4.04 -4.24 -6.12
N LEU A 101 3.23 -5.29 -5.97
CA LEU A 101 1.80 -5.17 -5.72
C LEU A 101 1.51 -4.55 -4.34
N HIS A 102 2.32 -4.88 -3.33
CA HIS A 102 2.18 -4.26 -2.00
C HIS A 102 2.48 -2.76 -2.04
N TYR A 103 3.60 -2.38 -2.66
CA TYR A 103 3.99 -0.97 -2.78
C TYR A 103 2.98 -0.15 -3.58
N ALA A 104 2.55 -0.64 -4.74
CA ALA A 104 1.53 0.04 -5.54
C ALA A 104 0.20 0.15 -4.79
N ALA A 105 -0.14 -0.85 -3.97
CA ALA A 105 -1.37 -0.84 -3.19
C ALA A 105 -1.33 0.13 -2.01
N SER A 106 -0.22 0.21 -1.26
CA SER A 106 -0.07 1.15 -0.13
C SER A 106 -0.03 2.60 -0.59
N GLU A 107 0.60 2.87 -1.75
CA GLU A 107 0.73 4.22 -2.29
C GLU A 107 -0.48 4.67 -3.13
N GLY A 108 -1.44 3.77 -3.39
CA GLY A 108 -2.70 4.13 -4.04
C GLY A 108 -2.66 4.16 -5.56
N HIS A 109 -1.68 3.50 -6.18
CA HIS A 109 -1.48 3.53 -7.62
C HIS A 109 -2.31 2.47 -8.35
N ALA A 110 -3.62 2.70 -8.48
CA ALA A 110 -4.57 1.77 -9.09
C ALA A 110 -4.17 1.33 -10.52
N ALA A 111 -3.62 2.23 -11.34
CA ALA A 111 -3.13 1.89 -12.68
C ALA A 111 -1.92 0.93 -12.65
N ALA A 112 -1.00 1.13 -11.70
CA ALA A 112 0.14 0.23 -11.50
C ALA A 112 -0.33 -1.13 -10.98
N VAL A 113 -1.29 -1.16 -10.04
CA VAL A 113 -1.92 -2.40 -9.57
C VAL A 113 -2.57 -3.17 -10.72
N ALA A 114 -3.40 -2.51 -11.54
CA ALA A 114 -4.02 -3.15 -12.70
C ALA A 114 -2.96 -3.74 -13.65
N GLN A 115 -1.92 -2.96 -13.97
CA GLN A 115 -0.86 -3.42 -14.85
C GLN A 115 -0.06 -4.61 -14.28
N LEU A 116 0.22 -4.60 -12.98
CA LEU A 116 0.92 -5.69 -12.30
C LEU A 116 0.10 -6.99 -12.31
N LEU A 117 -1.21 -6.89 -12.09
CA LEU A 117 -2.11 -8.05 -12.16
C LEU A 117 -2.14 -8.64 -13.57
N GLU A 118 -2.17 -7.81 -14.62
CA GLU A 118 -2.07 -8.26 -16.01
C GLU A 118 -0.74 -8.97 -16.33
N TRP A 119 0.33 -8.64 -15.62
CA TRP A 119 1.64 -9.30 -15.77
C TRP A 119 1.81 -10.55 -14.92
N GLY A 120 0.73 -11.05 -14.31
CA GLY A 120 0.76 -12.30 -13.55
C GLY A 120 1.14 -12.13 -12.08
N CYS A 121 0.96 -10.94 -11.49
CA CYS A 121 1.12 -10.75 -10.04
C CYS A 121 -0.09 -11.22 -9.22
N ALA A 122 -1.06 -11.93 -9.81
CA ALA A 122 -2.25 -12.40 -9.12
C ALA A 122 -1.92 -13.26 -7.88
N ASP A 123 -0.90 -14.14 -7.95
CA ASP A 123 -0.51 -14.98 -6.81
C ASP A 123 0.10 -14.19 -5.64
N GLU A 124 0.40 -12.90 -5.81
CA GLU A 124 0.91 -12.06 -4.72
C GLU A 124 -0.22 -11.50 -3.85
N ILE A 125 -1.49 -11.65 -4.25
CA ILE A 125 -2.63 -11.07 -3.53
C ILE A 125 -2.85 -11.67 -2.13
N ASP A 126 -2.45 -12.91 -1.93
CA ASP A 126 -2.56 -13.62 -0.65
C ASP A 126 -1.23 -13.69 0.10
N LYS A 127 -0.14 -13.22 -0.50
CA LYS A 127 1.18 -13.29 0.13
C LYS A 127 1.33 -12.09 1.05
N PRO A 128 1.55 -12.29 2.36
CA PRO A 128 1.74 -11.19 3.27
C PRO A 128 3.16 -10.60 3.23
N ASP A 129 3.26 -9.36 3.70
CA ASP A 129 4.51 -8.74 4.13
C ASP A 129 4.99 -9.29 5.50
N CYS A 130 6.07 -8.74 6.05
CA CYS A 130 6.62 -9.18 7.34
C CYS A 130 5.73 -8.87 8.57
N ARG A 131 4.64 -8.12 8.40
CA ARG A 131 3.62 -7.84 9.44
C ARG A 131 2.32 -8.61 9.16
N SER A 132 2.39 -9.63 8.31
CA SER A 132 1.22 -10.42 7.92
C SER A 132 0.16 -9.63 7.13
N LEU A 133 0.53 -8.49 6.51
CA LEU A 133 -0.39 -7.67 5.72
C LEU A 133 -0.32 -8.02 4.24
N THR A 134 -1.46 -8.30 3.62
CA THR A 134 -1.60 -8.49 2.16
C THR A 134 -1.67 -7.14 1.45
N PRO A 135 -1.57 -7.09 0.11
CA PRO A 135 -1.78 -5.84 -0.64
C PRO A 135 -3.16 -5.22 -0.38
N PHE A 136 -4.20 -6.04 -0.16
CA PHE A 136 -5.54 -5.56 0.16
C PHE A 136 -5.61 -4.94 1.57
N HIS A 137 -4.93 -5.55 2.55
CA HIS A 137 -4.77 -4.96 3.89
C HIS A 137 -4.08 -3.59 3.83
N LEU A 138 -2.96 -3.49 3.09
CA LEU A 138 -2.24 -2.22 2.95
C LEU A 138 -3.09 -1.14 2.25
N GLY A 139 -3.85 -1.51 1.22
CA GLY A 139 -4.78 -0.59 0.58
C GLY A 139 -5.84 -0.05 1.54
N ALA A 140 -6.38 -0.90 2.43
CA ALA A 140 -7.37 -0.49 3.41
C ALA A 140 -6.77 0.37 4.53
N PHE A 141 -5.61 -0.05 5.05
CA PHE A 141 -4.84 0.71 6.04
C PHE A 141 -4.49 2.11 5.52
N CYS A 142 -4.00 2.24 4.29
CA CYS A 142 -3.61 3.52 3.71
C CYS A 142 -4.76 4.31 3.06
N GLY A 143 -6.01 3.84 3.13
CA GLY A 143 -7.18 4.56 2.61
C GLY A 143 -7.25 4.61 1.08
N ARG A 144 -6.70 3.61 0.39
CA ARG A 144 -6.55 3.60 -1.06
C ARG A 144 -7.76 2.97 -1.75
N LEU A 145 -8.90 3.65 -1.70
CA LEU A 145 -10.18 3.14 -2.19
C LEU A 145 -10.13 2.66 -3.66
N ASP A 146 -9.49 3.41 -4.55
CA ASP A 146 -9.41 3.04 -5.97
C ASP A 146 -8.60 1.76 -6.21
N VAL A 147 -7.54 1.55 -5.43
CA VAL A 147 -6.79 0.29 -5.43
C VAL A 147 -7.69 -0.85 -4.97
N LEU A 148 -8.42 -0.67 -3.86
CA LEU A 148 -9.31 -1.70 -3.34
C LEU A 148 -10.39 -2.07 -4.37
N LYS A 149 -10.95 -1.11 -5.09
CA LYS A 149 -11.91 -1.35 -6.17
C LYS A 149 -11.31 -2.21 -7.28
N VAL A 150 -10.09 -1.91 -7.71
CA VAL A 150 -9.38 -2.72 -8.72
C VAL A 150 -9.17 -4.15 -8.21
N LEU A 151 -8.64 -4.31 -6.99
CA LEU A 151 -8.41 -5.63 -6.39
C LEU A 151 -9.72 -6.42 -6.23
N TYR A 152 -10.75 -5.81 -5.65
CA TYR A 152 -12.05 -6.43 -5.46
C TYR A 152 -12.71 -6.83 -6.78
N SER A 153 -12.61 -6.00 -7.83
CA SER A 153 -13.15 -6.35 -9.15
C SER A 153 -12.51 -7.62 -9.76
N LYS A 154 -11.29 -7.97 -9.34
CA LYS A 154 -10.54 -9.13 -9.85
C LYS A 154 -10.67 -10.38 -8.99
N PHE A 155 -10.74 -10.21 -7.66
CA PHE A 155 -10.71 -11.33 -6.73
C PHE A 155 -12.01 -11.50 -5.93
N GLY A 156 -12.85 -10.47 -5.84
CA GLY A 156 -14.15 -10.51 -5.19
C GLY A 156 -14.11 -10.65 -3.67
N GLU A 157 -15.18 -11.22 -3.11
CA GLU A 157 -15.45 -11.27 -1.67
C GLU A 157 -14.36 -11.99 -0.85
N ARG A 158 -13.58 -12.91 -1.44
CA ARG A 158 -12.50 -13.59 -0.69
C ARG A 158 -11.48 -12.64 -0.07
N LEU A 159 -11.31 -11.44 -0.64
CA LEU A 159 -10.39 -10.44 -0.09
C LEU A 159 -10.87 -9.90 1.26
N LEU A 160 -12.18 -9.90 1.49
CA LEU A 160 -12.77 -9.46 2.76
C LEU A 160 -12.52 -10.45 3.89
N GLU A 161 -12.15 -11.70 3.59
CA GLU A 161 -11.89 -12.77 4.56
C GLU A 161 -10.41 -12.92 4.92
N GLN A 162 -9.53 -12.14 4.31
CA GLN A 162 -8.11 -12.12 4.67
C GLN A 162 -7.95 -11.58 6.10
N ARG A 163 -7.03 -12.20 6.84
CA ARG A 163 -6.68 -11.84 8.22
C ARG A 163 -5.18 -11.65 8.34
N ASP A 164 -4.77 -10.64 9.09
CA ASP A 164 -3.38 -10.49 9.53
C ASP A 164 -3.08 -11.32 10.79
N GLU A 165 -1.90 -11.12 11.37
CA GLU A 165 -1.45 -11.83 12.57
C GLU A 165 -2.31 -11.57 13.82
N ALA A 166 -2.87 -10.36 13.93
CA ALA A 166 -3.79 -9.98 15.01
C ALA A 166 -5.25 -10.36 14.71
N GLY A 167 -5.49 -11.08 13.60
CA GLY A 167 -6.82 -11.48 13.16
C GLY A 167 -7.63 -10.32 12.59
N GLN A 168 -6.99 -9.19 12.28
CA GLN A 168 -7.64 -8.03 11.69
C GLN A 168 -7.96 -8.28 10.24
N PHE A 169 -9.19 -7.93 9.87
CA PHE A 169 -9.61 -7.84 8.47
C PHE A 169 -9.35 -6.45 7.93
N ALA A 170 -9.37 -6.29 6.60
CA ALA A 170 -9.23 -4.99 5.92
C ALA A 170 -10.11 -3.89 6.54
N ILE A 171 -11.35 -4.22 6.94
CA ILE A 171 -12.26 -3.23 7.53
C ILE A 171 -11.76 -2.68 8.87
N HIS A 172 -11.13 -3.51 9.71
CA HIS A 172 -10.54 -3.07 10.98
C HIS A 172 -9.34 -2.14 10.75
N LEU A 173 -8.53 -2.43 9.73
CA LEU A 173 -7.35 -1.63 9.40
C LEU A 173 -7.72 -0.25 8.84
N ALA A 174 -8.87 -0.12 8.18
CA ALA A 174 -9.37 1.14 7.64
C ALA A 174 -9.75 2.17 8.72
N ALA A 175 -10.13 1.70 9.92
CA ALA A 175 -10.48 2.53 11.08
C ALA A 175 -9.55 2.29 12.28
N GLY A 176 -8.30 1.93 12.04
CA GLY A 176 -7.31 1.63 13.07
C GLY A 176 -6.73 2.87 13.76
N GLU A 177 -5.69 2.64 14.56
CA GLU A 177 -5.05 3.64 15.43
C GLU A 177 -4.50 4.88 14.71
N PHE A 178 -4.25 4.82 13.39
CA PHE A 178 -3.71 5.95 12.63
C PHE A 178 -4.60 6.43 11.48
N ASN A 179 -5.78 5.83 11.30
CA ASN A 179 -6.58 6.00 10.08
C ASN A 179 -8.07 6.22 10.39
N ASP A 180 -8.71 7.17 9.68
CA ASP A 180 -10.17 7.36 9.67
C ASP A 180 -10.70 7.28 8.23
N ASN A 181 -10.43 6.16 7.55
CA ASN A 181 -10.75 5.97 6.13
C ASN A 181 -12.23 5.56 5.98
N ALA A 182 -13.14 6.47 6.33
CA ALA A 182 -14.58 6.21 6.37
C ALA A 182 -15.18 5.85 5.01
N ASP A 183 -14.58 6.33 3.92
CA ASP A 183 -14.92 5.97 2.54
C ASP A 183 -14.59 4.50 2.24
N VAL A 184 -13.42 4.03 2.68
CA VAL A 184 -13.03 2.61 2.61
C VAL A 184 -13.95 1.76 3.47
N VAL A 185 -14.25 2.18 4.71
CA VAL A 185 -15.20 1.46 5.58
C VAL A 185 -16.56 1.33 4.90
N THR A 186 -17.09 2.43 4.34
CA THR A 186 -18.35 2.42 3.61
C THR A 186 -18.32 1.44 2.45
N GLN A 187 -17.24 1.46 1.65
CA GLN A 187 -17.13 0.57 0.51
C GLN A 187 -17.02 -0.90 0.91
N LEU A 188 -16.29 -1.22 1.97
CA LEU A 188 -16.15 -2.60 2.47
C LEU A 188 -17.49 -3.14 2.98
N ILE A 189 -18.30 -2.31 3.65
CA ILE A 189 -19.67 -2.66 4.05
C ILE A 189 -20.58 -2.84 2.83
N GLU A 190 -20.40 -2.05 1.77
CA GLU A 190 -21.19 -2.23 0.54
C GLU A 190 -20.87 -3.54 -0.18
N TRP A 191 -19.62 -4.00 -0.12
CA TRP A 191 -19.21 -5.27 -0.71
C TRP A 191 -19.55 -6.49 0.13
N GLY A 192 -19.33 -6.43 1.44
CA GLY A 192 -19.55 -7.56 2.35
C GLY A 192 -20.89 -7.54 3.07
N GLY A 193 -21.63 -6.44 3.03
CA GLY A 193 -22.86 -6.23 3.79
C GLY A 193 -22.62 -5.95 5.27
N ILE A 194 -23.70 -5.96 6.05
CA ILE A 194 -23.68 -5.63 7.50
C ILE A 194 -22.85 -6.64 8.31
N LYS A 195 -22.71 -7.89 7.84
CA LYS A 195 -21.89 -8.94 8.50
C LYS A 195 -20.43 -8.54 8.67
N GLU A 196 -19.90 -7.62 7.85
CA GLU A 196 -18.54 -7.11 8.03
C GLU A 196 -18.34 -6.40 9.38
N LEU A 197 -19.41 -5.84 9.93
CA LEU A 197 -19.39 -5.16 11.23
C LEU A 197 -19.34 -6.13 12.41
N GLU A 198 -19.73 -7.38 12.19
CA GLU A 198 -19.75 -8.45 13.19
C GLU A 198 -18.41 -9.21 13.25
N LYS A 199 -17.53 -8.97 12.27
CA LYS A 199 -16.19 -9.59 12.25
C LYS A 199 -15.39 -9.15 13.47
N LYS A 200 -14.69 -10.12 14.05
CA LYS A 200 -13.86 -9.93 15.25
C LYS A 200 -12.40 -10.27 14.98
N ARG A 201 -11.54 -9.44 15.56
CA ARG A 201 -10.11 -9.69 15.74
C ARG A 201 -9.86 -10.84 16.72
N HIS A 202 -8.59 -11.24 16.91
CA HIS A 202 -8.23 -12.26 17.89
C HIS A 202 -8.50 -11.85 19.36
N ASP A 203 -8.49 -10.55 19.64
CA ASP A 203 -8.83 -9.96 20.96
C ASP A 203 -10.34 -9.69 21.12
N GLY A 204 -11.17 -10.21 20.21
CA GLY A 204 -12.62 -10.09 20.27
C GLY A 204 -13.19 -8.74 19.81
N LEU A 205 -12.34 -7.74 19.52
CA LEU A 205 -12.79 -6.42 19.10
C LEU A 205 -13.42 -6.45 17.70
N THR A 206 -14.60 -5.84 17.58
CA THR A 206 -15.25 -5.54 16.30
C THR A 206 -14.73 -4.23 15.71
N LEU A 207 -15.07 -3.94 14.46
CA LEU A 207 -14.79 -2.64 13.84
C LEU A 207 -15.26 -1.47 14.71
N PHE A 208 -16.46 -1.59 15.29
CA PHE A 208 -17.04 -0.54 16.11
C PHE A 208 -16.21 -0.31 17.37
N GLY A 209 -15.77 -1.38 18.04
CA GLY A 209 -14.87 -1.30 19.20
C GLY A 209 -13.54 -0.63 18.84
N VAL A 210 -12.91 -1.04 17.73
CA VAL A 210 -11.66 -0.42 17.23
C VAL A 210 -11.85 1.08 16.95
N ALA A 211 -12.90 1.45 16.22
CA ALA A 211 -13.17 2.85 15.89
C ALA A 211 -13.47 3.70 17.13
N ALA A 212 -14.18 3.14 18.13
CA ALA A 212 -14.45 3.80 19.40
C ALA A 212 -13.17 4.01 20.23
N LEU A 213 -12.32 2.99 20.35
CA LEU A 213 -11.03 3.07 21.06
C LEU A 213 -10.10 4.10 20.41
N CYS A 214 -10.05 4.14 19.09
CA CYS A 214 -9.15 5.01 18.33
C CYS A 214 -9.74 6.40 18.02
N GLY A 215 -10.95 6.71 18.50
CA GLY A 215 -11.60 8.01 18.28
C GLY A 215 -11.98 8.31 16.82
N ARG A 216 -12.31 7.28 16.02
CA ARG A 216 -12.63 7.38 14.57
C ARG A 216 -14.08 7.76 14.33
N ALA A 217 -14.36 9.06 14.49
CA ALA A 217 -15.72 9.59 14.43
C ALA A 217 -16.35 9.43 13.03
N ASP A 218 -15.58 9.55 11.94
CA ASP A 218 -16.12 9.38 10.59
C ASP A 218 -16.44 7.92 10.27
N ALA A 219 -15.57 6.98 10.65
CA ALA A 219 -15.85 5.55 10.57
C ALA A 219 -17.10 5.16 11.38
N LEU A 220 -17.27 5.69 12.61
CA LEU A 220 -18.48 5.47 13.41
C LEU A 220 -19.74 6.01 12.74
N ARG A 221 -19.67 7.19 12.13
CA ARG A 221 -20.77 7.75 11.33
C ARG A 221 -21.12 6.86 10.15
N ALA A 222 -20.12 6.40 9.39
CA ALA A 222 -20.30 5.51 8.25
C ALA A 222 -20.97 4.19 8.66
N MET A 223 -20.50 3.58 9.76
CA MET A 223 -21.11 2.38 10.33
C MET A 223 -22.57 2.60 10.74
N HIS A 224 -22.85 3.68 11.49
CA HIS A 224 -24.20 3.98 11.94
C HIS A 224 -25.16 4.22 10.76
N ALA A 225 -24.69 4.88 9.70
CA ALA A 225 -25.47 5.12 8.50
C ALA A 225 -25.86 3.82 7.77
N LYS A 226 -25.06 2.75 7.86
CA LYS A 226 -25.31 1.48 7.17
C LYS A 226 -25.96 0.40 8.04
N GLY A 227 -25.59 0.29 9.33
CA GLY A 227 -26.08 -0.77 10.22
C GLY A 227 -27.04 -0.30 11.33
N GLY A 228 -27.32 1.01 11.42
CA GLY A 228 -28.32 1.57 12.33
C GLY A 228 -27.98 1.41 13.82
N GLN A 229 -29.00 1.60 14.68
CA GLN A 229 -28.82 1.64 16.14
C GLN A 229 -28.41 0.30 16.78
N ALA A 230 -28.66 -0.83 16.12
CA ALA A 230 -28.35 -2.16 16.67
C ALA A 230 -26.84 -2.37 16.94
N LEU A 231 -25.98 -1.65 16.21
CA LEU A 231 -24.52 -1.65 16.41
C LEU A 231 -24.10 -1.04 17.75
N LEU A 232 -24.88 -0.10 18.29
CA LEU A 232 -24.57 0.60 19.55
C LEU A 232 -24.72 -0.31 20.78
N SER A 233 -25.49 -1.38 20.65
CA SER A 233 -25.79 -2.34 21.71
C SER A 233 -24.96 -3.62 21.63
N GLN A 234 -24.03 -3.74 20.68
CA GLN A 234 -23.15 -4.90 20.61
C GLN A 234 -22.23 -4.93 21.82
N LYS A 235 -22.16 -6.07 22.50
CA LYS A 235 -21.21 -6.28 23.59
C LYS A 235 -19.97 -6.97 23.04
N GLU A 236 -18.81 -6.49 23.43
CA GLU A 236 -17.58 -7.24 23.33
C GLU A 236 -17.70 -8.49 24.21
N GLU A 237 -17.43 -9.68 23.67
CA GLU A 237 -17.65 -10.94 24.40
C GLU A 237 -16.68 -11.11 25.57
N ASP A 238 -15.42 -10.70 25.40
CA ASP A 238 -14.37 -10.92 26.41
C ASP A 238 -14.43 -9.90 27.55
N SER A 239 -14.78 -8.65 27.25
CA SER A 239 -14.85 -7.57 28.23
C SER A 239 -16.27 -7.32 28.74
N GLY A 240 -17.29 -7.81 28.03
CA GLY A 240 -18.70 -7.45 28.26
C GLY A 240 -19.02 -5.99 27.94
N ASN A 241 -18.06 -5.23 27.41
CA ASN A 241 -18.17 -3.79 27.24
C ASN A 241 -19.06 -3.43 26.05
N PHE A 242 -19.81 -2.35 26.22
CA PHE A 242 -20.41 -1.64 25.11
C PHE A 242 -19.38 -0.73 24.47
N PRO A 243 -19.55 -0.35 23.19
CA PRO A 243 -18.69 0.60 22.52
C PRO A 243 -18.46 1.92 23.25
N ILE A 244 -19.45 2.38 24.02
CA ILE A 244 -19.32 3.60 24.82
C ILE A 244 -18.31 3.45 25.97
N HIS A 245 -18.15 2.25 26.53
CA HIS A 245 -17.09 1.98 27.52
C HIS A 245 -15.71 2.03 26.88
N ALA A 246 -15.59 1.49 25.66
CA ALA A 246 -14.36 1.57 24.88
C ALA A 246 -14.00 3.03 24.53
N ALA A 247 -14.98 3.83 24.09
CA ALA A 247 -14.79 5.27 23.84
C ALA A 247 -14.42 6.07 25.11
N ALA A 248 -14.96 5.70 26.27
CA ALA A 248 -14.65 6.35 27.55
C ALA A 248 -13.29 5.92 28.12
N GLY A 249 -12.82 4.70 27.81
CA GLY A 249 -11.51 4.20 28.22
C GLY A 249 -10.36 4.60 27.27
N GLY A 250 -10.68 4.95 26.02
CA GLY A 250 -9.72 5.38 24.99
C GLY A 250 -9.08 6.75 25.23
N SER A 251 -9.43 7.46 26.31
CA SER A 251 -8.67 8.62 26.78
C SER A 251 -7.41 8.17 27.54
N SER A 252 -6.48 7.51 26.87
CA SER A 252 -5.09 7.60 27.32
C SER A 252 -4.63 9.01 27.00
N GLY A 253 -4.53 9.84 28.03
CA GLY A 253 -4.02 11.19 27.90
C GLY A 253 -2.63 11.17 27.31
N ASP A 254 -2.42 12.02 26.31
CA ASP A 254 -1.13 12.65 26.08
C ASP A 254 -1.40 14.13 25.79
N ALA A 255 -0.72 14.94 26.59
CA ALA A 255 -0.56 16.38 26.45
C ALA A 255 0.51 16.69 25.39
#